data_AF-A0A223MAF7-F1
#
_entry.id   AF-A0A223MAF7-F1
#
_cell.length_a   1.000
_cell.length_b   1.000
_cell.length_c   1.000
_cell.angle_alpha   90.00
_cell.angle_beta   90.00
_cell.angle_gamma   90.00
#
_symmetry.space_group_name_H-M   'P 1'
#
loop_
_entity.id
_entity.type
_entity.pdbx_description
1 polymer ?
#
loop_
_entity_poly.entity_id
_entity_poly.type
_entity_poly.pdbx_seq_one_letter_code
_entity_poly.pdbx_strand_id
1 'polypeptide(L)'
;MVPENVRKILIFSVNIWKIKKFAYILEKIFSDNLQICLIRKFRVIEITDISASKGKAVEFITKFSNISLDYALHIGDSENDISTKKL
;
A
#
# COMPACT_ATOMS: atom_id res chain seq x y z
N MET A 1 0.60 25.83 3.21
CA MET A 1 0.59 25.11 4.49
C MET A 1 0.80 23.63 4.18
N VAL A 2 1.77 22.97 4.81
CA VAL A 2 1.95 21.52 4.66
C VAL A 2 0.91 20.84 5.54
N PRO A 3 0.11 19.88 5.02
CA PRO A 3 -0.90 19.22 5.84
C PRO A 3 -0.24 18.39 6.95
N GLU A 4 -0.77 18.48 8.17
CA GLU A 4 -0.34 17.66 9.30
C GLU A 4 -1.13 16.34 9.37
N ASN A 5 -0.56 15.31 10.02
CA ASN A 5 -1.20 14.01 10.24
C ASN A 5 -1.67 13.28 8.97
N VAL A 6 -0.95 13.46 7.86
CA VAL A 6 -1.22 12.75 6.61
C VAL A 6 -0.89 11.26 6.78
N ARG A 7 -1.86 10.39 6.51
CA ARG A 7 -1.69 8.93 6.55
C ARG A 7 -1.49 8.30 5.18
N LYS A 8 -2.02 8.95 4.14
CA LYS A 8 -1.99 8.46 2.77
C LYS A 8 -2.09 9.63 1.79
N ILE A 9 -1.38 9.52 0.67
CA ILE A 9 -1.54 10.39 -0.49
C ILE A 9 -1.98 9.52 -1.66
N LEU A 10 -2.96 10.00 -2.42
CA LEU A 10 -3.43 9.35 -3.65
C LEU A 10 -3.22 10.28 -4.83
N ILE A 11 -2.55 9.78 -5.87
CA ILE A 11 -2.30 10.52 -7.11
C ILE A 11 -3.00 9.79 -8.24
N PHE A 12 -3.91 10.47 -8.93
CA PHE A 12 -4.74 9.88 -9.97
C PHE A 12 -4.26 10.29 -11.37
N SER A 13 -4.32 9.37 -12.33
CA SER A 13 -4.10 9.68 -13.73
C SER A 13 -4.89 8.74 -14.63
N VAL A 14 -5.45 9.30 -15.71
CA VAL A 14 -6.04 8.50 -16.79
C VAL A 14 -4.97 7.91 -17.73
N ASN A 15 -3.76 8.49 -17.73
CA ASN A 15 -2.65 8.03 -18.55
C ASN A 15 -1.75 7.07 -17.75
N ILE A 16 -1.87 5.77 -18.07
CA ILE A 16 -1.15 4.67 -17.41
C ILE A 16 0.38 4.80 -17.57
N TRP A 17 0.86 5.24 -18.73
CA TRP A 17 2.29 5.38 -18.98
C TRP A 17 2.92 6.48 -18.14
N LYS A 18 2.25 7.65 -18.08
CA LYS A 18 2.72 8.79 -17.27
C LYS A 18 2.75 8.46 -15.79
N ILE A 19 1.72 7.79 -15.28
CA ILE A 19 1.66 7.46 -13.85
C ILE A 19 2.66 6.38 -13.45
N LYS A 20 2.90 5.37 -14.32
CA LYS A 20 3.97 4.38 -14.10
C LYS A 20 5.35 5.04 -14.09
N LYS A 21 5.63 5.92 -15.06
CA LYS A 21 6.90 6.68 -15.09
C LYS A 21 7.06 7.52 -13.83
N PHE A 22 5.98 8.14 -13.36
CA PHE A 22 6.02 8.97 -12.17
C PHE A 22 6.20 8.15 -10.90
N ALA A 23 5.50 7.02 -10.74
CA ALA A 23 5.70 6.09 -9.64
C ALA A 23 7.16 5.64 -9.55
N TYR A 24 7.77 5.25 -10.67
CA TYR A 24 9.18 4.87 -10.72
C TYR A 24 10.14 5.99 -10.24
N ILE A 25 9.85 7.24 -10.59
CA ILE A 25 10.64 8.40 -10.12
C ILE A 25 10.47 8.58 -8.61
N LEU A 26 9.24 8.48 -8.10
CA LEU A 26 8.97 8.60 -6.67
C LEU A 26 9.66 7.49 -5.88
N GLU A 27 9.60 6.25 -6.37
CA GLU A 27 10.26 5.09 -5.77
C GLU A 27 11.76 5.33 -5.65
N LYS A 28 12.40 5.79 -6.73
CA LYS A 28 13.84 6.11 -6.71
C LYS A 28 14.25 7.17 -5.70
N ILE A 29 13.36 8.09 -5.34
CA ILE A 29 13.69 9.21 -4.46
C ILE A 29 13.32 8.91 -3.01
N PHE A 30 12.23 8.17 -2.78
CA PHE A 30 11.59 8.09 -1.47
C PHE A 30 11.42 6.66 -0.93
N SER A 31 11.88 5.62 -1.63
CA SER A 31 11.68 4.21 -1.22
C SER A 31 12.19 3.88 0.17
N ASP A 32 13.18 4.61 0.67
CA ASP A 32 13.77 4.37 1.99
C ASP A 32 12.83 4.77 3.14
N ASN A 33 11.86 5.64 2.86
CA ASN A 33 10.98 6.23 3.88
C ASN A 33 9.49 6.00 3.60
N LEU A 34 9.10 5.78 2.34
CA LEU A 34 7.71 5.70 1.92
C LEU A 34 7.46 4.41 1.13
N GLN A 35 6.29 3.83 1.36
CA GLN A 35 5.75 2.81 0.49
C GLN A 35 4.98 3.47 -0.65
N ILE A 36 5.30 3.07 -1.88
CA ILE A 36 4.68 3.57 -3.11
C ILE A 36 4.11 2.35 -3.83
N CYS A 37 2.81 2.36 -4.13
CA CYS A 37 2.13 1.25 -4.79
C CYS A 37 1.25 1.74 -5.94
N LEU A 38 1.21 0.99 -7.04
CA LEU A 38 0.25 1.22 -8.10
C LEU A 38 -1.00 0.39 -7.85
N ILE A 39 -2.15 1.05 -7.74
CA ILE A 39 -3.44 0.42 -7.49
C ILE A 39 -4.44 0.73 -8.61
N ARG A 40 -5.63 0.09 -8.54
CA ARG A 40 -6.75 0.28 -9.47
C ARG A 40 -6.33 0.18 -10.95
N LYS A 41 -5.70 -0.95 -11.32
CA LYS A 41 -5.19 -1.21 -12.68
C LYS A 41 -4.21 -0.14 -13.17
N PHE A 42 -3.26 0.25 -12.31
CA PHE A 42 -2.19 1.22 -12.60
C PHE A 42 -2.70 2.63 -12.94
N ARG A 43 -3.78 3.08 -12.29
CA ARG A 43 -4.35 4.43 -12.50
C ARG A 43 -4.24 5.33 -11.28
N VAL A 44 -3.80 4.78 -10.16
CA VAL A 44 -3.60 5.52 -8.92
C VAL A 44 -2.27 5.11 -8.31
N ILE A 45 -1.47 6.09 -7.91
CA ILE A 45 -0.34 5.88 -6.99
C ILE A 45 -0.88 6.08 -5.59
N GLU A 46 -0.66 5.08 -4.75
CA GLU A 46 -0.89 5.13 -3.33
C GLU A 46 0.44 5.28 -2.62
N ILE A 47 0.57 6.31 -1.80
CA ILE A 47 1.76 6.58 -1.00
C ILE A 47 1.38 6.53 0.47
N THR A 48 2.07 5.69 1.23
CA THR A 48 1.90 5.51 2.67
C THR A 48 3.24 5.49 3.38
N ASP A 49 3.22 5.51 4.71
CA ASP A 49 4.39 5.19 5.52
C ASP A 49 4.93 3.80 5.15
N ILE A 50 6.27 3.65 5.10
CA ILE A 50 6.92 2.37 4.74
C ILE A 50 6.53 1.21 5.66
N SER A 51 6.14 1.52 6.89
CA SER A 51 5.72 0.53 7.87
C SER A 51 4.22 0.19 7.77
N ALA A 52 3.42 0.92 6.99
CA ALA A 52 1.98 0.74 6.88
C ALA A 52 1.62 -0.24 5.74
N SER A 53 1.20 -1.45 6.10
CA SER A 53 0.75 -2.48 5.14
C SER A 53 -0.52 -3.20 5.60
N LYS A 54 -1.28 -3.78 4.65
CA LYS A 54 -2.45 -4.61 4.96
C LYS A 54 -2.06 -5.85 5.78
N GLY A 55 -0.90 -6.46 5.49
CA GLY A 55 -0.39 -7.61 6.25
C GLY A 55 -0.25 -7.32 7.75
N LYS A 56 0.39 -6.21 8.10
CA LYS A 56 0.51 -5.79 9.51
C LYS A 56 -0.83 -5.48 10.17
N ALA A 57 -1.79 -4.95 9.41
CA ALA A 57 -3.14 -4.74 9.92
C ALA A 57 -3.84 -6.07 10.22
N VAL A 58 -3.68 -7.08 9.36
CA VAL A 58 -4.21 -8.43 9.61
C VAL A 58 -3.56 -9.05 10.84
N GLU A 59 -2.23 -9.01 10.96
CA GLU A 59 -1.49 -9.49 12.15
C GLU A 59 -1.98 -8.85 13.44
N PHE A 60 -2.23 -7.54 13.42
CA PHE A 60 -2.78 -6.83 14.57
C PHE A 60 -4.18 -7.34 14.94
N ILE A 61 -5.07 -7.49 13.96
CA ILE A 61 -6.46 -7.90 14.17
C ILE A 61 -6.54 -9.35 14.67
N THR A 62 -5.76 -10.27 14.09
CA THR A 62 -5.77 -11.69 14.50
C THR A 62 -5.26 -11.84 15.93
N LYS A 63 -4.18 -11.13 16.29
CA LYS A 63 -3.67 -11.06 17.66
C LYS A 63 -4.70 -10.46 18.63
N PHE A 64 -5.31 -9.34 18.27
CA PHE A 64 -6.33 -8.69 19.10
C PHE A 64 -7.55 -9.59 19.33
N SER A 65 -7.91 -10.37 18.32
CA SER A 65 -9.08 -11.26 18.35
C SER A 65 -8.77 -12.65 18.93
N ASN A 66 -7.51 -12.93 19.28
CA ASN A 66 -7.04 -14.26 19.69
C ASN A 66 -7.38 -15.37 18.67
N ILE A 67 -7.28 -15.05 17.38
CA ILE A 67 -7.47 -15.97 16.26
C ILE A 67 -6.10 -16.25 15.64
N SER A 68 -5.74 -17.52 15.43
CA SER A 68 -4.50 -17.82 14.69
C SER A 68 -4.61 -17.28 13.27
N LEU A 69 -3.50 -16.74 12.77
CA LEU A 69 -3.38 -16.28 11.40
C LEU A 69 -3.70 -17.41 10.40
N ASP A 70 -3.41 -18.67 10.74
CA ASP A 70 -3.72 -19.85 9.93
C ASP A 70 -5.23 -20.04 9.66
N TYR A 71 -6.09 -19.36 10.43
CA TYR A 71 -7.55 -19.36 10.25
C TYR A 71 -8.06 -18.10 9.56
N ALA A 72 -7.17 -17.24 9.05
CA ALA A 72 -7.51 -16.06 8.29
C ALA A 72 -7.36 -16.33 6.78
N LEU A 73 -8.27 -15.77 5.98
CA LEU A 73 -8.17 -15.77 4.53
C LEU A 73 -8.24 -14.33 4.03
N HIS A 74 -7.24 -13.92 3.25
CA HIS A 74 -7.25 -12.62 2.57
C HIS A 74 -7.54 -12.80 1.08
N ILE A 75 -8.45 -11.99 0.56
CA ILE A 75 -8.75 -11.89 -0.88
C ILE A 75 -8.40 -10.49 -1.34
N GLY A 76 -7.51 -10.37 -2.34
CA GLY A 76 -7.02 -9.10 -2.85
C GLY A 76 -6.79 -9.12 -4.36
N ASP A 77 -6.77 -7.95 -4.96
CA ASP A 77 -6.73 -7.75 -6.42
C ASP A 77 -5.60 -6.83 -6.90
N SER A 78 -4.85 -6.23 -5.97
CA SER A 78 -3.91 -5.14 -6.29
C SER A 78 -2.57 -5.25 -5.55
N GLU A 79 -1.60 -4.41 -5.93
CA GLU A 79 -0.23 -4.48 -5.41
C GLU A 79 -0.15 -4.31 -3.88
N ASN A 80 -1.02 -3.48 -3.29
CA ASN A 80 -1.00 -3.28 -1.83
C ASN A 80 -1.54 -4.50 -1.05
N ASP A 81 -2.09 -5.51 -1.73
CA ASP A 81 -2.47 -6.80 -1.16
C ASP A 81 -1.32 -7.82 -1.12
N ILE A 82 -0.17 -7.55 -1.76
CA ILE A 82 0.93 -8.54 -1.80
C ILE A 82 1.40 -8.92 -0.39
N SER A 83 1.36 -7.97 0.54
CA SER A 83 1.73 -8.17 1.95
C SER A 83 0.89 -9.22 2.70
N THR A 84 -0.25 -9.65 2.16
CA THR A 84 -1.15 -10.62 2.81
C THR A 84 -1.11 -12.01 2.18
N LYS A 85 -0.31 -12.22 1.12
CA LYS A 85 -0.32 -13.43 0.27
C LYS A 85 0.28 -14.69 0.92
N LYS A 86 0.89 -14.57 2.09
CA LYS A 86 1.49 -15.67 2.88
C LYS A 86 0.88 -15.79 4.29
N LEU A 87 -0.21 -15.08 4.55
CA LEU A 87 -1.01 -15.26 5.75
C LEU A 87 -1.95 -16.44 5.52
#